data_AF-A0A953PVF3-F1
#
_entry.id   AF-A0A953PVF3-F1
#
_cell.length_a   1.000
_cell.length_b   1.000
_cell.length_c   1.000
_cell.angle_alpha   90.00
_cell.angle_beta   90.00
_cell.angle_gamma   90.00
#
_symmetry.space_group_name_H-M   'P 1'
#
loop_
_entity.id
_entity.type
_entity.pdbx_description
1 polymer ?
#
loop_
_entity_poly.entity_id
_entity_poly.type
_entity_poly.pdbx_seq_one_letter_code
_entity_poly.pdbx_strand_id
1 'polypeptide(L)'
;MIAKDKESVEPHDRGELLVAAVMNAFLSIWLKRIARLGGGTTPEVDLETVAEQGALAAEHLLTMAIRAIDYSPCAGIEFSDYLSAFLTADYEVQTDDSKFDYRTTLREAFSSYGIEPVKTRGAEPNLWEPPSGPLDYRNTHFEAIRSNPDAVFHFIWQNRQTLDLCEKAYTQVRSVRPCVRVSWDGFVVHETISEYVEILTVTAGELQALGIKKPKEMPDDLSVTLFGGGVLVFDEYGATKYHVKQKVLNAERQERFLSYMWKSGQYGQRGPGLRRFAQIHRARLMGGSVLQEDQDALF
;
A
#
# COMPACT_ATOMS: atom_id res chain seq x y z
N MET A 1 -2.45 18.72 7.18
CA MET A 1 -2.87 19.84 6.31
C MET A 1 -2.11 19.86 4.95
N ILE A 2 -1.72 18.71 4.40
CA ILE A 2 -1.31 18.56 2.97
C ILE A 2 -1.97 17.29 2.38
N ALA A 3 -2.28 16.29 3.22
CA ALA A 3 -2.90 15.04 2.80
C ALA A 3 -4.34 15.15 2.23
N LYS A 4 -5.08 16.23 2.50
CA LYS A 4 -6.50 16.34 2.11
C LYS A 4 -6.81 17.24 0.92
N ASP A 5 -5.93 18.18 0.58
CA ASP A 5 -6.26 19.21 -0.41
C ASP A 5 -5.18 19.33 -1.48
N LYS A 6 -5.39 18.55 -2.55
CA LYS A 6 -5.31 18.92 -3.97
C LYS A 6 -5.07 17.66 -4.80
N GLU A 7 -6.02 17.33 -5.66
CA GLU A 7 -5.90 16.29 -6.70
C GLU A 7 -4.75 16.56 -7.69
N SER A 8 -4.08 17.72 -7.57
CA SER A 8 -2.99 18.22 -8.41
C SER A 8 -1.63 18.35 -7.71
N VAL A 9 -1.44 17.76 -6.52
CA VAL A 9 -0.10 17.74 -5.88
C VAL A 9 0.82 16.77 -6.63
N GLU A 10 2.03 17.21 -6.93
CA GLU A 10 3.05 16.41 -7.60
C GLU A 10 3.32 15.13 -6.77
N PRO A 11 3.52 13.94 -7.39
CA PRO A 11 3.84 12.72 -6.66
C PRO A 11 5.03 12.85 -5.69
N HIS A 12 5.98 13.75 -6.00
CA HIS A 12 7.14 14.02 -5.16
C HIS A 12 6.76 14.72 -3.85
N ASP A 13 5.95 15.78 -3.90
CA ASP A 13 5.50 16.49 -2.70
C ASP A 13 4.66 15.57 -1.79
N ARG A 14 3.87 14.65 -2.38
CA ARG A 14 3.14 13.63 -1.60
C ARG A 14 4.10 12.63 -0.97
N GLY A 15 5.13 12.22 -1.70
CA GLY A 15 6.18 11.33 -1.21
C GLY A 15 6.95 11.92 -0.02
N GLU A 16 7.15 13.24 -0.01
CA GLU A 16 7.79 13.95 1.10
C GLU A 16 7.07 13.71 2.43
N LEU A 17 5.73 13.66 2.44
CA LEU A 17 4.95 13.39 3.65
C LEU A 17 5.26 12.01 4.24
N LEU A 18 5.35 10.99 3.39
CA LEU A 18 5.68 9.64 3.82
C LEU A 18 7.10 9.58 4.39
N VAL A 19 8.06 10.18 3.68
CA VAL A 19 9.47 10.23 4.12
C VAL A 19 9.57 10.96 5.46
N ALA A 20 8.91 12.11 5.59
CA ALA A 20 8.91 12.89 6.81
C ALA A 20 8.32 12.11 7.99
N ALA A 21 7.20 11.39 7.79
CA ALA A 21 6.60 10.54 8.82
C ALA A 21 7.56 9.43 9.27
N VAL A 22 8.19 8.72 8.33
CA VAL A 22 9.13 7.62 8.62
C VAL A 22 10.39 8.14 9.32
N MET A 23 10.96 9.26 8.88
CA MET A 23 12.17 9.83 9.47
C MET A 23 11.93 10.37 10.88
N ASN A 24 10.76 10.95 11.16
CA ASN A 24 10.42 11.38 12.52
C ASN A 24 10.13 10.20 13.45
N ALA A 25 9.51 9.12 12.94
CA ALA A 25 9.37 7.87 13.69
C ALA A 25 10.75 7.29 14.04
N PHE A 26 11.67 7.23 13.06
CA PHE A 26 13.04 6.80 13.25
C PHE A 26 13.75 7.59 14.35
N LEU A 27 13.73 8.93 14.26
CA LEU A 27 14.38 9.79 15.25
C LEU A 27 13.80 9.55 16.66
N SER A 28 12.49 9.44 16.77
CA SER A 28 11.81 9.19 18.04
C SER A 28 12.21 7.83 18.66
N ILE A 29 12.28 6.78 17.83
CA ILE A 29 12.73 5.44 18.25
C ILE A 29 14.20 5.46 18.66
N TRP A 30 15.05 6.15 17.91
CA TRP A 30 16.47 6.26 18.21
C TRP A 30 16.70 6.96 19.55
N LEU A 31 16.00 8.07 19.81
CA LEU A 31 16.03 8.76 21.10
C LEU A 31 15.53 7.87 22.25
N LYS A 32 14.45 7.09 22.05
CA LYS A 32 13.97 6.11 23.04
C LYS A 32 15.03 5.04 23.36
N ARG A 33 15.75 4.57 22.35
CA ARG A 33 16.86 3.59 22.51
C ARG A 33 18.00 4.17 23.33
N ILE A 34 18.45 5.39 23.01
CA ILE A 34 19.51 6.07 23.78
C ILE A 34 19.07 6.33 25.23
N ALA A 35 17.83 6.78 25.44
CA ALA A 35 17.31 7.09 26.76
C ALA A 35 17.30 5.86 27.69
N ARG A 36 16.95 4.69 27.16
CA ARG A 36 16.99 3.42 27.92
C ARG A 36 18.39 2.99 28.34
N LEU A 37 19.45 3.50 27.70
CA LEU A 37 20.85 3.22 28.07
C LEU A 37 21.40 4.18 29.13
N GLY A 38 20.56 5.02 29.74
CA GLY A 38 20.99 6.05 30.69
C GLY A 38 21.22 7.42 30.05
N GLY A 39 20.86 7.59 28.78
CA GLY A 39 20.86 8.87 28.09
C GLY A 39 19.70 9.77 28.54
N GLY A 40 19.78 10.36 29.73
CA GLY A 40 18.89 11.45 30.13
C GLY A 40 19.19 12.74 29.33
N THR A 41 18.88 13.91 29.90
CA THR A 41 19.16 15.23 29.29
C THR A 41 20.64 15.49 28.98
N THR A 42 21.55 14.71 29.56
CA THR A 42 22.98 14.66 29.21
C THR A 42 23.39 13.20 29.05
N PRO A 43 23.59 12.69 27.83
CA PRO A 43 23.99 11.32 27.64
C PRO A 43 25.43 11.10 28.13
N GLU A 44 25.59 10.26 29.16
CA GLU A 44 26.86 9.62 29.52
C GLU A 44 27.14 8.38 28.64
N VAL A 45 26.53 8.35 27.45
CA VAL A 45 26.62 7.25 26.50
C VAL A 45 27.68 7.62 25.48
N ASP A 46 28.62 6.71 25.23
CA ASP A 46 29.66 6.92 24.23
C ASP A 46 29.07 7.12 22.82
N LEU A 47 29.77 7.92 21.99
CA LEU A 47 29.33 8.24 20.64
C LEU A 47 29.16 6.99 19.78
N GLU A 48 30.01 5.97 19.96
CA GLU A 48 29.94 4.71 19.22
C GLU A 48 28.62 4.00 19.56
N THR A 49 28.28 3.89 20.85
CA THR A 49 27.01 3.28 21.29
C THR A 49 25.79 4.05 20.77
N VAL A 50 25.84 5.38 20.74
CA VAL A 50 24.77 6.21 20.16
C VAL A 50 24.57 5.89 18.67
N ALA A 51 25.66 5.80 17.91
CA ALA A 51 25.63 5.47 16.48
C ALA A 51 25.11 4.05 16.24
N GLU A 52 25.55 3.07 17.03
CA GLU A 52 25.08 1.67 16.97
C GLU A 52 23.56 1.58 17.20
N GLN A 53 23.03 2.27 18.21
CA GLN A 53 21.58 2.28 18.44
C GLN A 53 20.81 2.91 17.28
N GLY A 54 21.40 3.90 16.60
CA GLY A 54 20.82 4.51 15.40
C GLY A 54 20.80 3.54 14.23
N ALA A 55 21.92 2.83 14.00
CA ALA A 55 22.01 1.82 12.95
C ALA A 55 20.99 0.69 13.16
N LEU A 56 20.90 0.14 14.38
CA LEU A 56 19.92 -0.90 14.72
C LEU A 56 18.47 -0.42 14.55
N ALA A 57 18.18 0.84 14.90
CA ALA A 57 16.87 1.42 14.72
C ALA A 57 16.49 1.56 13.24
N ALA A 58 17.43 2.06 12.42
CA ALA A 58 17.24 2.25 11.00
C ALA A 58 17.09 0.92 10.27
N GLU A 59 17.90 -0.09 10.61
CA GLU A 59 17.85 -1.42 10.02
C GLU A 59 16.50 -2.10 10.28
N HIS A 60 16.01 -2.05 11.52
CA HIS A 60 14.70 -2.62 11.87
C HIS A 60 13.57 -1.88 11.12
N LEU A 61 13.58 -0.54 11.13
CA LEU A 61 12.54 0.25 10.47
C LEU A 61 12.53 0.04 8.94
N LEU A 62 13.71 0.00 8.31
CA LEU A 62 13.84 -0.29 6.88
C LEU A 62 13.34 -1.71 6.55
N THR A 63 13.70 -2.69 7.39
CA THR A 63 13.23 -4.06 7.22
C THR A 63 11.71 -4.13 7.32
N MET A 64 11.10 -3.50 8.32
CA MET A 64 9.65 -3.40 8.44
C MET A 64 9.02 -2.71 7.20
N ALA A 65 9.63 -1.64 6.68
CA ALA A 65 9.12 -0.89 5.52
C ALA A 65 9.14 -1.72 4.23
N ILE A 66 10.20 -2.50 4.02
CA ILE A 66 10.31 -3.42 2.88
C ILE A 66 9.25 -4.52 3.01
N ARG A 67 9.11 -5.12 4.19
CA ARG A 67 8.12 -6.18 4.44
C ARG A 67 6.68 -5.67 4.26
N ALA A 68 6.40 -4.43 4.64
CA ALA A 68 5.09 -3.79 4.47
C ALA A 68 4.55 -3.85 3.03
N ILE A 69 5.44 -3.86 2.02
CA ILE A 69 5.05 -3.97 0.62
C ILE A 69 4.29 -5.28 0.36
N ASP A 70 4.73 -6.39 0.97
CA ASP A 70 4.07 -7.69 0.83
C ASP A 70 2.72 -7.75 1.57
N TYR A 71 2.45 -6.84 2.50
CA TYR A 71 1.16 -6.73 3.21
C TYR A 71 0.31 -5.57 2.67
N SER A 72 0.69 -4.96 1.56
CA SER A 72 -0.02 -3.84 0.95
C SER A 72 -0.88 -4.31 -0.23
N PRO A 73 -2.02 -3.65 -0.52
CA PRO A 73 -2.78 -3.97 -1.72
C PRO A 73 -1.95 -3.68 -2.97
N CYS A 74 -1.97 -4.60 -3.94
CA CYS A 74 -1.18 -4.50 -5.17
C CYS A 74 -1.69 -3.43 -6.16
N ALA A 75 -2.91 -2.91 -5.96
CA ALA A 75 -3.54 -1.93 -6.83
C ALA A 75 -4.21 -0.81 -6.04
N GLY A 76 -3.85 0.43 -6.36
CA GLY A 76 -4.44 1.62 -5.74
C GLY A 76 -4.18 1.72 -4.24
N ILE A 77 -2.94 1.43 -3.83
CA ILE A 77 -2.44 1.62 -2.46
C ILE A 77 -2.53 3.08 -2.05
N GLU A 78 -3.03 3.32 -0.84
CA GLU A 78 -3.02 4.62 -0.17
C GLU A 78 -2.06 4.62 1.03
N PHE A 79 -1.67 5.78 1.54
CA PHE A 79 -0.76 5.86 2.68
C PHE A 79 -1.34 5.20 3.95
N SER A 80 -2.66 5.25 4.11
CA SER A 80 -3.37 4.53 5.19
C SER A 80 -3.22 3.01 5.07
N ASP A 81 -3.31 2.47 3.85
CA ASP A 81 -3.11 1.04 3.60
C ASP A 81 -1.66 0.66 3.93
N TYR A 82 -0.70 1.46 3.44
CA TYR A 82 0.72 1.21 3.68
C TYR A 82 1.04 1.23 5.17
N LEU A 83 0.50 2.18 5.95
CA LEU A 83 0.71 2.22 7.40
C LEU A 83 0.15 0.97 8.10
N SER A 84 -1.07 0.54 7.78
CA SER A 84 -1.62 -0.71 8.33
C SER A 84 -0.79 -1.92 7.92
N ALA A 85 -0.27 -1.96 6.69
CA ALA A 85 0.65 -3.00 6.24
C ALA A 85 1.99 -2.96 6.99
N PHE A 86 2.51 -1.77 7.28
CA PHE A 86 3.76 -1.53 8.01
C PHE A 86 3.68 -2.03 9.45
N LEU A 87 2.56 -1.75 10.13
CA LEU A 87 2.29 -2.24 11.48
C LEU A 87 2.08 -3.76 11.50
N THR A 88 1.37 -4.30 10.51
CA THR A 88 1.12 -5.75 10.40
C THR A 88 2.41 -6.52 10.15
N ALA A 89 3.26 -6.03 9.24
CA ALA A 89 4.52 -6.68 8.88
C ALA A 89 5.49 -6.77 10.06
N ASP A 90 5.47 -5.80 10.97
CA ASP A 90 6.25 -5.83 12.20
C ASP A 90 5.68 -6.83 13.20
N TYR A 91 4.36 -6.78 13.46
CA TYR A 91 3.69 -7.70 14.39
C TYR A 91 3.92 -9.18 14.05
N GLU A 92 3.97 -9.50 12.76
CA GLU A 92 4.19 -10.86 12.27
C GLU A 92 5.56 -11.43 12.61
N VAL A 93 6.57 -10.58 12.72
CA VAL A 93 7.93 -11.02 13.02
C VAL A 93 8.31 -10.73 14.48
N GLN A 94 7.78 -9.65 15.04
CA GLN A 94 7.97 -9.23 16.42
C GLN A 94 6.62 -8.88 17.04
N THR A 95 5.94 -9.89 17.57
CA THR A 95 4.64 -9.75 18.24
C THR A 95 4.73 -8.81 19.46
N ASP A 96 5.77 -8.92 20.28
CA ASP A 96 6.01 -8.01 21.41
C ASP A 96 7.03 -6.92 21.03
N ASP A 97 6.54 -5.69 20.79
CA ASP A 97 7.37 -4.51 20.54
C ASP A 97 7.53 -3.58 21.76
N SER A 98 7.05 -3.98 22.95
CA SER A 98 7.06 -3.17 24.17
C SER A 98 8.46 -2.69 24.60
N LYS A 99 9.50 -3.34 24.09
CA LYS A 99 10.89 -2.93 24.29
C LYS A 99 11.18 -1.54 23.74
N PHE A 100 10.54 -1.09 22.66
CA PHE A 100 10.80 0.22 22.04
C PHE A 100 9.57 0.90 21.44
N ASP A 101 8.41 0.22 21.42
CA ASP A 101 7.11 0.73 20.98
C ASP A 101 7.13 1.28 19.55
N TYR A 102 7.69 0.50 18.61
CA TYR A 102 7.82 0.89 17.20
C TYR A 102 6.46 1.18 16.59
N ARG A 103 5.48 0.30 16.83
CA ARG A 103 4.14 0.44 16.24
C ARG A 103 3.41 1.66 16.78
N THR A 104 3.52 1.96 18.06
CA THR A 104 2.95 3.19 18.65
C THR A 104 3.61 4.45 18.09
N THR A 105 4.95 4.45 18.02
CA THR A 105 5.72 5.61 17.50
C THR A 105 5.39 5.89 16.03
N LEU A 106 5.18 4.84 15.22
CA LEU A 106 4.75 4.96 13.84
C LEU A 106 3.35 5.57 13.73
N ARG A 107 2.38 5.12 14.53
CA ARG A 107 1.02 5.69 14.53
C ARG A 107 1.04 7.18 14.87
N GLU A 108 1.78 7.56 15.92
CA GLU A 108 1.91 8.96 16.34
C GLU A 108 2.57 9.82 15.27
N ALA A 109 3.69 9.35 14.71
CA ALA A 109 4.42 10.07 13.67
C ALA A 109 3.54 10.28 12.43
N PHE A 110 2.89 9.24 11.91
CA PHE A 110 2.02 9.35 10.74
C PHE A 110 0.79 10.23 10.98
N SER A 111 0.18 10.14 12.17
CA SER A 111 -0.95 10.99 12.57
C SER A 111 -0.57 12.48 12.55
N SER A 112 0.66 12.83 12.95
CA SER A 112 1.14 14.22 12.87
C SER A 112 1.18 14.79 11.44
N TYR A 113 1.28 13.93 10.42
CA TYR A 113 1.19 14.28 9.00
C TYR A 113 -0.22 14.15 8.42
N GLY A 114 -1.20 13.76 9.25
CA GLY A 114 -2.60 13.54 8.86
C GLY A 114 -2.82 12.22 8.12
N ILE A 115 -1.93 11.24 8.30
CA ILE A 115 -2.07 9.89 7.78
C ILE A 115 -2.52 9.00 8.92
N GLU A 116 -3.76 8.54 8.85
CA GLU A 116 -4.31 7.59 9.81
C GLU A 116 -4.31 6.19 9.21
N PRO A 117 -4.01 5.14 9.98
CA PRO A 117 -4.06 3.78 9.48
C PRO A 117 -5.52 3.34 9.25
N VAL A 118 -5.71 2.25 8.50
CA VAL A 118 -7.03 1.69 8.29
C VAL A 118 -7.63 1.24 9.63
N LYS A 119 -8.91 1.53 9.84
CA LYS A 119 -9.62 1.16 11.07
C LYS A 119 -10.03 -0.30 11.02
N THR A 120 -9.15 -1.16 11.48
CA THR A 120 -9.34 -2.61 11.60
C THR A 120 -9.19 -3.07 13.05
N ARG A 121 -9.73 -4.25 13.36
CA ARG A 121 -9.69 -4.93 14.65
C ARG A 121 -8.92 -6.24 14.52
N GLY A 122 -7.74 -6.17 13.90
CA GLY A 122 -6.78 -7.27 13.88
C GLY A 122 -6.29 -7.61 15.30
N ALA A 123 -5.19 -8.36 15.39
CA ALA A 123 -4.62 -8.75 16.68
C ALA A 123 -4.31 -7.54 17.59
N GLU A 124 -3.96 -6.42 16.98
CA GLU A 124 -3.91 -5.09 17.60
C GLU A 124 -4.72 -4.09 16.75
N PRO A 125 -5.10 -2.92 17.31
CA PRO A 125 -5.74 -1.86 16.53
C PRO A 125 -4.94 -1.52 15.27
N ASN A 126 -5.66 -1.43 14.15
CA ASN A 126 -5.14 -1.03 12.85
C ASN A 126 -4.22 -2.02 12.10
N LEU A 127 -4.06 -3.24 12.62
CA LEU A 127 -3.42 -4.35 11.90
C LEU A 127 -4.44 -5.03 11.00
N TRP A 128 -3.98 -5.66 9.92
CA TRP A 128 -4.88 -6.40 9.04
C TRP A 128 -5.62 -7.51 9.78
N GLU A 129 -6.84 -7.78 9.32
CA GLU A 129 -7.69 -8.83 9.85
C GLU A 129 -7.62 -10.06 8.93
N PRO A 130 -7.81 -11.25 9.50
CA PRO A 130 -8.13 -12.42 8.70
C PRO A 130 -9.40 -12.20 7.86
N PRO A 131 -9.57 -12.94 6.76
CA PRO A 131 -10.80 -12.92 5.98
C PRO A 131 -12.05 -13.09 6.87
N SER A 132 -13.08 -12.28 6.63
CA SER A 132 -14.24 -12.16 7.53
C SER A 132 -15.11 -13.42 7.64
N GLY A 133 -14.92 -14.39 6.76
CA GLY A 133 -15.70 -15.63 6.74
C GLY A 133 -14.83 -16.87 6.52
N PRO A 134 -15.38 -18.07 6.76
CA PRO A 134 -14.65 -19.31 6.58
C PRO A 134 -14.32 -19.51 5.10
N LEU A 135 -13.05 -19.80 4.84
CA LEU A 135 -12.55 -20.16 3.52
C LEU A 135 -12.59 -21.68 3.34
N ASP A 136 -12.88 -22.10 2.12
CA ASP A 136 -12.94 -23.49 1.70
C ASP A 136 -11.61 -23.93 1.08
N TYR A 137 -10.99 -24.94 1.69
CA TYR A 137 -9.69 -25.50 1.31
C TYR A 137 -9.79 -26.90 0.69
N ARG A 138 -10.99 -27.46 0.46
CA ARG A 138 -11.17 -28.87 0.07
C ARG A 138 -10.42 -29.30 -1.20
N ASN A 139 -10.23 -28.39 -2.14
CA ASN A 139 -9.53 -28.64 -3.41
C ASN A 139 -8.23 -27.82 -3.52
N THR A 140 -7.66 -27.44 -2.37
CA THR A 140 -6.44 -26.64 -2.29
C THR A 140 -5.28 -27.50 -1.85
N HIS A 141 -4.28 -27.63 -2.69
CA HIS A 141 -3.03 -28.31 -2.35
C HIS A 141 -2.02 -27.28 -1.83
N PHE A 142 -1.57 -27.46 -0.59
CA PHE A 142 -0.60 -26.57 0.06
C PHE A 142 0.65 -26.33 -0.79
N GLU A 143 1.27 -27.40 -1.28
CA GLU A 143 2.48 -27.31 -2.12
C GLU A 143 2.24 -26.50 -3.40
N ALA A 144 1.04 -26.63 -3.99
CA ALA A 144 0.68 -25.89 -5.19
C ALA A 144 0.48 -24.40 -4.90
N ILE A 145 -0.18 -24.02 -3.81
CA ILE A 145 -0.37 -22.60 -3.44
C ILE A 145 0.96 -21.88 -3.19
N ARG A 146 2.06 -22.59 -2.90
CA ARG A 146 3.39 -21.97 -2.68
C ARG A 146 4.09 -21.50 -3.94
N SER A 147 3.70 -21.98 -5.11
CA SER A 147 4.46 -21.74 -6.34
C SER A 147 3.63 -21.66 -7.62
N ASN A 148 2.38 -22.13 -7.60
CA ASN A 148 1.53 -22.24 -8.79
C ASN A 148 0.42 -21.18 -8.78
N PRO A 149 0.49 -20.16 -9.67
CA PRO A 149 -0.56 -19.15 -9.84
C PRO A 149 -1.94 -19.73 -10.15
N ASP A 150 -2.03 -20.82 -10.90
CA ASP A 150 -3.32 -21.44 -11.25
C ASP A 150 -3.99 -22.07 -10.03
N ALA A 151 -3.20 -22.68 -9.14
CA ALA A 151 -3.72 -23.22 -7.88
C ALA A 151 -4.27 -22.10 -6.98
N VAL A 152 -3.57 -20.96 -6.90
CA VAL A 152 -4.08 -19.79 -6.17
C VAL A 152 -5.30 -19.17 -6.87
N PHE A 153 -5.34 -19.15 -8.20
CA PHE A 153 -6.53 -18.71 -8.94
C PHE A 153 -7.74 -19.59 -8.64
N HIS A 154 -7.59 -20.92 -8.64
CA HIS A 154 -8.66 -21.84 -8.28
C HIS A 154 -9.14 -21.61 -6.84
N PHE A 155 -8.21 -21.39 -5.90
CA PHE A 155 -8.55 -21.04 -4.52
C PHE A 155 -9.34 -19.73 -4.44
N ILE A 156 -8.88 -18.68 -5.12
CA ILE A 156 -9.56 -17.38 -5.20
C ILE A 156 -10.97 -17.54 -5.78
N TRP A 157 -11.09 -18.28 -6.89
CA TRP A 157 -12.36 -18.52 -7.57
C TRP A 157 -13.36 -19.26 -6.67
N GLN A 158 -12.90 -20.33 -6.01
CA GLN A 158 -13.71 -21.11 -5.06
C GLN A 158 -14.20 -20.26 -3.89
N ASN A 159 -13.37 -19.32 -3.43
CA ASN A 159 -13.66 -18.48 -2.25
C ASN A 159 -14.14 -17.07 -2.60
N ARG A 160 -14.43 -16.76 -3.87
CA ARG A 160 -14.62 -15.39 -4.35
C ARG A 160 -15.70 -14.59 -3.60
N GLN A 161 -16.74 -15.26 -3.11
CA GLN A 161 -17.82 -14.63 -2.35
C GLN A 161 -17.36 -14.28 -0.94
N THR A 162 -16.70 -15.21 -0.24
CA THR A 162 -16.10 -14.98 1.09
C THR A 162 -15.00 -13.92 1.03
N LEU A 163 -14.20 -13.95 -0.04
CA LEU A 163 -13.18 -12.96 -0.35
C LEU A 163 -13.78 -11.66 -0.90
N ASP A 164 -15.11 -11.55 -1.06
CA ASP A 164 -15.84 -10.35 -1.50
C ASP A 164 -15.18 -9.69 -2.74
N LEU A 165 -14.98 -10.53 -3.77
CA LEU A 165 -14.45 -10.18 -5.08
C LEU A 165 -15.57 -9.92 -6.09
N CYS A 166 -15.28 -9.13 -7.12
CA CYS A 166 -16.28 -8.79 -8.11
C CYS A 166 -16.42 -9.90 -9.15
N GLU A 167 -17.61 -10.51 -9.20
CA GLU A 167 -17.90 -11.62 -10.11
C GLU A 167 -17.77 -11.27 -11.60
N LYS A 168 -17.94 -9.99 -11.95
CA LYS A 168 -17.86 -9.49 -13.33
C LYS A 168 -16.44 -9.11 -13.75
N ALA A 169 -15.52 -8.98 -12.80
CA ALA A 169 -14.16 -8.55 -13.08
C ALA A 169 -13.30 -9.74 -13.50
N TYR A 170 -12.43 -9.51 -14.49
CA TYR A 170 -11.38 -10.46 -14.82
C TYR A 170 -10.35 -10.46 -13.69
N THR A 171 -10.14 -11.63 -13.09
CA THR A 171 -9.16 -11.84 -12.01
C THR A 171 -7.93 -12.55 -12.56
N GLN A 172 -6.75 -12.02 -12.28
CA GLN A 172 -5.48 -12.64 -12.66
C GLN A 172 -4.52 -12.66 -11.48
N VAL A 173 -4.04 -13.86 -11.13
CA VAL A 173 -2.91 -14.01 -10.19
C VAL A 173 -1.62 -13.60 -10.92
N ARG A 174 -0.94 -12.60 -10.38
CA ARG A 174 0.28 -12.01 -10.95
C ARG A 174 1.55 -12.69 -10.47
N SER A 175 1.59 -13.05 -9.20
CA SER A 175 2.76 -13.66 -8.59
C SER A 175 2.35 -14.50 -7.39
N VAL A 176 3.13 -15.55 -7.15
CA VAL A 176 3.08 -16.40 -5.96
C VAL A 176 4.51 -16.55 -5.48
N ARG A 177 4.81 -16.01 -4.31
CA ARG A 177 6.17 -15.83 -3.82
C ARG A 177 6.28 -16.42 -2.41
N PRO A 178 6.97 -17.54 -2.22
CA PRO A 178 7.31 -18.00 -0.88
C PRO A 178 8.33 -17.04 -0.26
N CYS A 179 8.09 -16.65 0.99
CA CYS A 179 8.91 -15.72 1.74
C CYS A 179 9.33 -16.35 3.08
N VAL A 180 10.57 -16.07 3.48
CA VAL A 180 11.08 -16.43 4.81
C VAL A 180 11.52 -15.14 5.49
N ARG A 181 11.02 -14.91 6.69
CA ARG A 181 11.39 -13.74 7.50
C ARG A 181 12.00 -14.24 8.80
N VAL A 182 13.11 -13.64 9.20
CA VAL A 182 13.80 -13.95 10.45
C VAL A 182 13.66 -12.73 11.37
N SER A 183 13.27 -13.00 12.61
CA SER A 183 13.22 -12.00 13.68
C SER A 183 14.59 -11.84 14.35
N TRP A 184 14.75 -10.80 15.16
CA TRP A 184 15.99 -10.53 15.88
C TRP A 184 16.33 -11.62 16.91
N ASP A 185 15.34 -12.37 17.38
CA ASP A 185 15.48 -13.50 18.30
C ASP A 185 15.73 -14.84 17.57
N GLY A 186 15.80 -14.82 16.23
CA GLY A 186 15.97 -16.01 15.40
C GLY A 186 14.67 -16.74 15.07
N PHE A 187 13.51 -16.24 15.50
CA PHE A 187 12.22 -16.80 15.09
C PHE A 187 12.05 -16.69 13.57
N VAL A 188 11.65 -17.80 12.94
CA VAL A 188 11.52 -17.91 11.48
C VAL A 188 10.04 -17.98 11.13
N VAL A 189 9.60 -17.07 10.27
CA VAL A 189 8.25 -17.01 9.71
C VAL A 189 8.31 -17.44 8.26
N HIS A 190 7.58 -18.51 7.93
CA HIS A 190 7.36 -18.97 6.56
C HIS A 190 5.99 -18.53 6.08
N GLU A 191 5.96 -17.81 4.96
CA GLU A 191 4.73 -17.33 4.34
C GLU A 191 4.76 -17.54 2.84
N THR A 192 3.59 -17.51 2.21
CA THR A 192 3.50 -17.32 0.76
C THR A 192 2.67 -16.08 0.48
N ILE A 193 3.25 -15.16 -0.28
CA ILE A 193 2.63 -13.92 -0.73
C ILE A 193 2.10 -14.15 -2.14
N SER A 194 0.79 -14.02 -2.33
CA SER A 194 0.17 -14.10 -3.65
C SER A 194 -0.54 -12.81 -4.01
N GLU A 195 -0.14 -12.22 -5.13
CA GLU A 195 -0.73 -11.00 -5.67
C GLU A 195 -1.71 -11.34 -6.79
N TYR A 196 -2.88 -10.71 -6.79
CA TYR A 196 -3.82 -10.79 -7.90
C TYR A 196 -4.38 -9.41 -8.24
N VAL A 197 -4.74 -9.20 -9.50
CA VAL A 197 -5.41 -7.97 -9.96
C VAL A 197 -6.81 -8.29 -10.47
N GLU A 198 -7.73 -7.36 -10.26
CA GLU A 198 -9.07 -7.37 -10.84
C GLU A 198 -9.18 -6.26 -11.88
N ILE A 199 -9.65 -6.61 -13.08
CA ILE A 199 -9.81 -5.68 -14.19
C ILE A 199 -11.26 -5.77 -14.66
N LEU A 200 -11.97 -4.64 -14.61
CA LEU A 200 -13.33 -4.54 -15.13
C LEU A 200 -13.36 -3.42 -16.18
N THR A 201 -13.62 -3.79 -17.43
CA THR A 201 -13.78 -2.83 -18.52
C THR A 201 -15.26 -2.62 -18.81
N VAL A 202 -15.70 -1.38 -18.79
CA VAL A 202 -17.09 -0.95 -19.02
C VAL A 202 -17.11 0.30 -19.90
N THR A 203 -18.27 0.66 -20.38
CA THR A 203 -18.52 1.98 -20.97
C THR A 203 -18.76 3.02 -19.86
N ALA A 204 -18.44 4.28 -20.11
CA ALA A 204 -18.63 5.34 -19.11
C ALA A 204 -20.11 5.50 -18.71
N GLY A 205 -21.05 5.21 -19.61
CA GLY A 205 -22.49 5.20 -19.31
C GLY A 205 -22.91 4.08 -18.34
N GLU A 206 -22.21 2.96 -18.31
CA GLU A 206 -22.47 1.85 -17.38
C GLU A 206 -21.98 2.11 -15.95
N LEU A 207 -21.10 3.09 -15.75
CA LEU A 207 -20.55 3.42 -14.42
C LEU A 207 -21.63 3.74 -13.39
N GLN A 208 -22.72 4.41 -13.80
CA GLN A 208 -23.82 4.76 -12.91
C GLN A 208 -24.50 3.51 -12.34
N ALA A 209 -24.65 2.45 -13.14
CA ALA A 209 -25.24 1.17 -12.69
C ALA A 209 -24.33 0.43 -11.69
N LEU A 210 -23.04 0.75 -11.67
CA LEU A 210 -22.06 0.26 -10.69
C LEU A 210 -21.92 1.17 -9.47
N GLY A 211 -22.71 2.26 -9.38
CA GLY A 211 -22.64 3.24 -8.30
C GLY A 211 -21.44 4.19 -8.39
N ILE A 212 -20.82 4.31 -9.56
CA ILE A 212 -19.63 5.13 -9.81
C ILE A 212 -20.01 6.32 -10.69
N LYS A 213 -19.68 7.54 -10.29
CA LYS A 213 -19.93 8.74 -11.09
C LYS A 213 -18.81 8.98 -12.10
N LYS A 214 -19.19 9.13 -13.37
CA LYS A 214 -18.27 9.61 -14.41
C LYS A 214 -18.06 11.13 -14.34
N PRO A 215 -16.93 11.66 -14.82
CA PRO A 215 -16.73 13.10 -15.02
C PRO A 215 -17.78 13.70 -15.99
N LYS A 216 -18.20 14.96 -15.76
CA LYS A 216 -19.33 15.60 -16.47
C LYS A 216 -19.20 15.63 -18.01
N GLU A 217 -17.98 15.70 -18.54
CA GLU A 217 -17.71 15.82 -19.98
C GLU A 217 -17.27 14.50 -20.62
N MET A 218 -17.28 13.39 -19.87
CA MET A 218 -16.87 12.09 -20.37
C MET A 218 -17.99 11.49 -21.27
N PRO A 219 -17.72 11.16 -22.55
CA PRO A 219 -18.70 10.51 -23.44
C PRO A 219 -19.17 9.17 -22.89
N ASP A 220 -20.46 8.84 -23.01
CA ASP A 220 -21.05 7.61 -22.47
C ASP A 220 -20.50 6.33 -23.12
N ASP A 221 -20.12 6.39 -24.40
CA ASP A 221 -19.60 5.29 -25.20
C ASP A 221 -18.10 5.03 -24.98
N LEU A 222 -17.41 5.91 -24.25
CA LEU A 222 -15.99 5.76 -23.95
C LEU A 222 -15.74 4.51 -23.09
N SER A 223 -14.86 3.63 -23.58
CA SER A 223 -14.41 2.48 -22.80
C SER A 223 -13.47 2.93 -21.69
N VAL A 224 -13.78 2.54 -20.46
CA VAL A 224 -13.00 2.81 -19.25
C VAL A 224 -12.68 1.52 -18.52
N THR A 225 -11.50 1.46 -17.92
CA THR A 225 -11.05 0.30 -17.15
C THR A 225 -10.96 0.67 -15.68
N LEU A 226 -11.66 -0.11 -14.85
CA LEU A 226 -11.60 -0.07 -13.40
C LEU A 226 -10.60 -1.11 -12.92
N PHE A 227 -9.76 -0.72 -11.97
CA PHE A 227 -8.73 -1.59 -11.39
C PHE A 227 -9.02 -1.90 -9.93
N GLY A 228 -8.88 -3.16 -9.57
CA GLY A 228 -8.82 -3.64 -8.20
C GLY A 228 -7.71 -4.67 -8.07
N GLY A 229 -7.67 -5.32 -6.92
CA GLY A 229 -6.69 -6.36 -6.67
C GLY A 229 -6.42 -6.49 -5.19
N GLY A 230 -5.60 -7.47 -4.86
CA GLY A 230 -5.20 -7.69 -3.49
C GLY A 230 -4.04 -8.64 -3.38
N VAL A 231 -3.66 -8.84 -2.12
CA VAL A 231 -2.66 -9.79 -1.69
C VAL A 231 -3.32 -10.79 -0.75
N LEU A 232 -3.07 -12.07 -1.02
CA LEU A 232 -3.32 -13.15 -0.08
C LEU A 232 -2.00 -13.52 0.58
N VAL A 233 -1.98 -13.50 1.90
CA VAL A 233 -0.84 -13.96 2.70
C VAL A 233 -1.22 -15.31 3.30
N PHE A 234 -0.50 -16.35 2.91
CA PHE A 234 -0.67 -17.69 3.45
C PHE A 234 0.39 -17.99 4.51
N ASP A 235 0.02 -18.70 5.56
CA ASP A 235 0.95 -19.21 6.57
C ASP A 235 1.76 -20.43 6.07
N GLU A 236 2.56 -21.00 6.97
CA GLU A 236 3.39 -22.17 6.70
C GLU A 236 2.60 -23.46 6.40
N TYR A 237 1.29 -23.47 6.64
CA TYR A 237 0.39 -24.61 6.37
C TYR A 237 -0.55 -24.35 5.18
N GLY A 238 -0.49 -23.16 4.57
CA GLY A 238 -1.34 -22.74 3.46
C GLY A 238 -2.68 -22.15 3.86
N ALA A 239 -2.90 -21.88 5.15
CA ALA A 239 -4.07 -21.16 5.60
C ALA A 239 -3.90 -19.66 5.33
N THR A 240 -4.98 -18.99 4.92
CA THR A 240 -4.96 -17.55 4.64
C THR A 240 -4.93 -16.77 5.94
N LYS A 241 -3.84 -16.06 6.20
CA LYS A 241 -3.67 -15.13 7.33
C LYS A 241 -4.37 -13.81 7.06
N TYR A 242 -4.13 -13.27 5.86
CA TYR A 242 -4.63 -11.96 5.46
C TYR A 242 -5.13 -11.96 4.02
N HIS A 243 -6.18 -11.17 3.80
CA HIS A 243 -6.63 -10.77 2.47
C HIS A 243 -6.70 -9.25 2.40
N VAL A 244 -5.61 -8.64 1.95
CA VAL A 244 -5.48 -7.18 1.86
C VAL A 244 -5.84 -6.78 0.43
N LYS A 245 -6.93 -6.03 0.25
CA LYS A 245 -7.44 -5.73 -1.09
C LYS A 245 -7.95 -4.32 -1.23
N GLN A 246 -8.02 -3.90 -2.48
CA GLN A 246 -8.79 -2.76 -2.89
C GLN A 246 -9.84 -3.20 -3.92
N LYS A 247 -11.12 -3.03 -3.56
CA LYS A 247 -12.24 -3.49 -4.38
C LYS A 247 -12.28 -2.75 -5.71
N VAL A 248 -12.46 -3.49 -6.81
CA VAL A 248 -12.65 -2.90 -8.14
C VAL A 248 -13.88 -1.98 -8.19
N LEU A 249 -14.93 -2.25 -7.40
CA LEU A 249 -16.15 -1.43 -7.31
C LEU A 249 -16.15 -0.41 -6.14
N ASN A 250 -14.99 -0.02 -5.62
CA ASN A 250 -14.92 1.08 -4.65
C ASN A 250 -15.22 2.41 -5.34
N ALA A 251 -16.45 2.91 -5.21
CA ALA A 251 -16.91 4.11 -5.91
C ALA A 251 -16.04 5.34 -5.65
N GLU A 252 -15.76 5.66 -4.39
CA GLU A 252 -14.99 6.84 -4.01
C GLU A 252 -13.60 6.84 -4.66
N ARG A 253 -12.92 5.70 -4.62
CA ARG A 253 -11.59 5.53 -5.22
C ARG A 253 -11.64 5.56 -6.74
N GLN A 254 -12.60 4.87 -7.36
CA GLN A 254 -12.73 4.85 -8.82
C GLN A 254 -13.10 6.23 -9.36
N GLU A 255 -13.99 6.98 -8.69
CA GLU A 255 -14.35 8.35 -9.06
C GLU A 255 -13.13 9.29 -9.04
N ARG A 256 -12.30 9.22 -7.97
CA ARG A 256 -11.04 9.97 -7.90
C ARG A 256 -10.09 9.60 -9.04
N PHE A 257 -9.88 8.30 -9.25
CA PHE A 257 -8.97 7.80 -10.28
C PHE A 257 -9.43 8.20 -11.69
N LEU A 258 -10.70 7.99 -12.02
CA LEU A 258 -11.30 8.37 -13.30
C LEU A 258 -11.22 9.89 -13.52
N SER A 259 -11.51 10.69 -12.50
CA SER A 259 -11.42 12.15 -12.58
C SER A 259 -9.99 12.61 -12.84
N TYR A 260 -9.01 12.03 -12.17
CA TYR A 260 -7.60 12.31 -12.40
C TYR A 260 -7.16 11.91 -13.82
N MET A 261 -7.50 10.70 -14.25
CA MET A 261 -7.16 10.19 -15.59
C MET A 261 -7.82 11.00 -16.71
N TRP A 262 -9.05 11.47 -16.50
CA TRP A 262 -9.76 12.35 -17.42
C TRP A 262 -9.12 13.74 -17.49
N LYS A 263 -8.93 14.41 -16.35
CA LYS A 263 -8.29 15.73 -16.26
C LYS A 263 -6.86 15.71 -16.81
N SER A 264 -6.14 14.61 -16.64
CA SER A 264 -4.78 14.43 -17.17
C SER A 264 -4.73 14.03 -18.65
N GLY A 265 -5.88 13.83 -19.30
CA GLY A 265 -5.99 13.53 -20.73
C GLY A 265 -5.63 12.09 -21.10
N GLN A 266 -5.58 11.16 -20.14
CA GLN A 266 -5.11 9.79 -20.39
C GLN A 266 -6.12 8.90 -21.13
N TYR A 267 -7.42 9.19 -21.04
CA TYR A 267 -8.45 8.47 -21.80
C TYR A 267 -8.64 9.02 -23.23
N GLY A 268 -8.10 10.20 -23.53
CA GLY A 268 -8.48 10.99 -24.71
C GLY A 268 -7.69 10.74 -25.99
N GLN A 269 -6.63 9.93 -26.01
CA GLN A 269 -5.84 9.77 -27.24
C GLN A 269 -5.33 8.35 -27.49
N ARG A 270 -5.51 7.87 -28.72
CA ARG A 270 -4.62 6.88 -29.35
C ARG A 270 -3.18 7.48 -29.40
N GLY A 271 -2.45 7.42 -28.27
CA GLY A 271 -1.11 7.99 -27.99
C GLY A 271 -1.15 9.48 -27.60
N PRO A 272 -0.60 9.98 -26.47
CA PRO A 272 0.81 10.01 -26.07
C PRO A 272 1.02 9.96 -24.53
N GLY A 273 0.17 9.24 -23.77
CA GLY A 273 0.27 9.16 -22.30
C GLY A 273 1.62 8.64 -21.79
N LEU A 274 2.25 7.73 -22.55
CA LEU A 274 3.63 7.27 -22.32
C LEU A 274 4.67 8.39 -22.52
N ARG A 275 4.39 9.39 -23.36
CA ARG A 275 5.32 10.49 -23.67
C ARG A 275 5.28 11.59 -22.61
N ARG A 276 4.21 11.73 -21.82
CA ARG A 276 4.11 12.76 -20.78
C ARG A 276 5.10 12.50 -19.63
N PHE A 277 5.20 11.25 -19.20
CA PHE A 277 6.19 10.84 -18.18
C PHE A 277 7.63 11.06 -18.71
N ALA A 278 7.90 10.64 -19.95
CA ALA A 278 9.20 10.86 -20.60
C ALA A 278 9.52 12.34 -20.84
N GLN A 279 8.52 13.19 -21.14
CA GLN A 279 8.68 14.64 -21.32
C GLN A 279 8.94 15.36 -20.01
N ILE A 280 8.29 14.96 -18.91
CA ILE A 280 8.54 15.51 -17.57
C ILE A 280 9.98 15.20 -17.13
N HIS A 281 10.44 13.95 -17.32
CA HIS A 281 11.84 13.58 -17.02
C HIS A 281 12.85 14.31 -17.91
N ARG A 282 12.53 14.50 -19.20
CA ARG A 282 13.39 15.25 -20.14
C ARG A 282 13.43 16.75 -19.82
N ALA A 283 12.32 17.35 -19.40
CA ALA A 283 12.29 18.77 -19.01
C ALA A 283 13.13 19.02 -17.74
N ARG A 284 13.14 18.08 -16.79
CA ARG A 284 13.97 18.14 -15.58
C ARG A 284 15.46 17.94 -15.86
N LEU A 285 15.82 17.01 -16.74
CA LEU A 285 17.20 16.83 -17.19
C LEU A 285 17.75 18.08 -17.91
N MET A 286 16.88 18.90 -18.50
CA MET A 286 17.23 20.13 -19.21
C MET A 286 17.09 21.39 -18.35
N GLY A 287 16.78 21.27 -17.05
CA GLY A 287 16.76 22.40 -16.10
C GLY A 287 15.60 23.40 -16.27
N GLY A 288 14.53 23.05 -16.99
CA GLY A 288 13.40 23.96 -17.25
C GLY A 288 12.33 23.94 -16.15
N SER A 289 12.03 25.11 -15.57
CA SER A 289 10.90 25.31 -14.67
C SER A 289 9.56 25.25 -15.44
N VAL A 290 8.67 24.34 -15.06
CA VAL A 290 7.29 24.29 -15.59
C VAL A 290 6.41 25.28 -14.82
N LEU A 291 6.65 26.57 -15.00
CA LEU A 291 5.76 27.65 -14.52
C LEU A 291 5.90 28.88 -15.42
N GLN A 292 5.24 28.87 -16.59
CA GLN A 292 4.68 30.06 -17.26
C GLN A 292 4.09 29.62 -18.61
N GLU A 293 2.78 29.40 -18.70
CA GLU A 293 2.03 29.53 -19.97
C GLU A 293 0.50 29.58 -19.80
N ASP A 294 -0.02 29.97 -18.63
CA ASP A 294 -1.47 30.18 -18.41
C ASP A 294 -1.79 31.63 -17.97
N GLN A 295 -1.30 32.63 -18.72
CA GLN A 295 -1.75 34.02 -18.54
C GLN A 295 -2.33 34.70 -19.78
N ASP A 296 -2.27 34.12 -20.97
CA ASP A 296 -2.81 34.76 -22.18
C ASP A 296 -3.91 33.93 -22.85
N ALA A 297 -5.07 33.82 -22.20
CA ALA A 297 -6.33 33.49 -22.86
C ALA A 297 -7.55 33.93 -22.01
N LEU A 298 -7.54 35.20 -21.57
CA LEU A 298 -8.76 35.96 -21.30
C LEU A 298 -9.05 36.80 -22.54
N PHE A 299 -9.74 36.22 -23.52
CA PHE A 299 -10.71 36.84 -24.44
C PHE A 299 -11.46 35.73 -25.19
#